data_AF-N6XDG6-F1
#
_entry.id   AF-N6XDG6-F1
#
_cell.length_a   1.000
_cell.length_b   1.000
_cell.length_c   1.000
_cell.angle_alpha   90.00
_cell.angle_beta   90.00
_cell.angle_gamma   90.00
#
_symmetry.space_group_name_H-M   'P 1'
#
loop_
_entity.id
_entity.type
_entity.pdbx_description
1 polymer ?
#
loop_
_entity_poly.entity_id
_entity_poly.type
_entity_poly.pdbx_seq_one_letter_code
_entity_poly.pdbx_strand_id
1 'polypeptide(L)'
;MLHIRVDDDTKTQATEALAAMGLSMSDAVRIFLKRVVNDQAFPLELKVPNAETRAAMEEARAMMKARQARFESTDALFDALEKAR
;
A
#
# COMPACT_ATOMS: atom_id res chain seq x y z
N MET A 1 -10.01 3.62 24.67
CA MET A 1 -9.45 2.25 24.59
C MET A 1 -9.57 1.78 23.16
N LEU A 2 -8.53 1.12 22.64
CA LEU A 2 -8.51 0.52 21.30
C LEU A 2 -8.63 -1.00 21.45
N HIS A 3 -9.64 -1.59 20.83
CA HIS A 3 -9.82 -3.04 20.79
C HIS A 3 -9.43 -3.56 19.41
N ILE A 4 -8.44 -4.46 19.36
CA ILE A 4 -7.95 -5.07 18.12
C ILE A 4 -8.21 -6.57 18.20
N ARG A 5 -8.85 -7.13 17.17
CA ARG A 5 -9.02 -8.58 17.05
C ARG A 5 -7.79 -9.16 16.37
N VAL A 6 -7.17 -10.14 17.02
CA VAL A 6 -6.02 -10.91 16.54
C VAL A 6 -6.25 -12.34 16.99
N ASP A 7 -5.83 -13.32 16.20
CA ASP A 7 -5.80 -14.72 16.63
C ASP A 7 -4.82 -14.94 17.79
N ASP A 8 -5.07 -15.99 18.57
CA ASP A 8 -4.33 -16.23 19.81
C ASP A 8 -2.85 -16.58 19.56
N ASP A 9 -2.55 -17.29 18.46
CA ASP A 9 -1.19 -17.67 18.09
C ASP A 9 -0.37 -16.43 17.74
N THR A 10 -0.88 -15.57 16.85
CA THR A 10 -0.22 -14.31 16.47
C THR A 10 -0.05 -13.39 17.66
N LYS A 11 -1.05 -13.29 18.54
CA LYS A 11 -0.98 -12.48 19.76
C LYS A 11 0.15 -12.96 20.68
N THR A 12 0.29 -14.27 20.85
CA THR A 12 1.34 -14.87 21.69
C THR A 12 2.72 -14.59 21.11
N GLN A 13 2.94 -14.93 19.84
CA GLN A 13 4.22 -14.74 19.16
C GLN A 13 4.65 -13.26 19.13
N ALA A 14 3.72 -12.35 18.82
CA ALA A 14 4.01 -10.93 18.81
C ALA A 14 4.34 -10.39 20.21
N THR A 15 3.68 -10.89 21.25
CA THR A 15 3.96 -10.48 22.64
C THR A 15 5.36 -10.90 23.07
N GLU A 16 5.76 -12.15 22.77
CA GLU A 16 7.10 -12.66 23.08
C GLU A 16 8.19 -11.89 22.31
N ALA A 17 7.98 -11.67 21.01
CA ALA A 17 8.93 -10.92 20.18
C ALA A 17 9.11 -9.48 20.67
N LEU A 18 8.02 -8.79 21.00
CA LEU A 18 8.07 -7.42 21.53
C LEU A 18 8.70 -7.36 22.92
N ALA A 19 8.40 -8.33 23.78
CA ALA A 19 9.00 -8.43 25.12
C ALA A 19 10.53 -8.63 25.05
N ALA A 20 11.02 -9.41 24.09
CA ALA A 20 12.46 -9.55 23.83
C ALA A 20 13.13 -8.23 23.43
N MET A 21 12.36 -7.27 22.88
CA MET A 21 12.81 -5.91 22.58
C MET A 21 12.55 -4.91 23.73
N GLY A 22 12.00 -5.35 24.86
CA GLY A 22 11.63 -4.50 25.98
C GLY A 22 10.37 -3.64 25.75
N LEU A 23 9.49 -4.05 24.83
CA LEU A 23 8.28 -3.33 24.45
C LEU A 23 7.03 -4.12 24.84
N SER A 24 5.98 -3.41 25.27
CA SER A 24 4.64 -3.99 25.36
C SER A 24 3.91 -3.92 24.02
N MET A 25 2.88 -4.74 23.83
CA MET A 25 1.96 -4.63 22.69
C MET A 25 1.40 -3.20 22.54
N SER A 26 1.10 -2.55 23.65
CA SER A 26 0.58 -1.17 23.65
C SER A 26 1.62 -0.16 23.16
N ASP A 27 2.91 -0.37 23.45
CA ASP A 27 3.98 0.50 22.97
C ASP A 27 4.15 0.38 21.46
N ALA A 28 4.16 -0.86 20.95
CA ALA A 28 4.26 -1.12 19.52
C ALA A 28 3.11 -0.46 18.74
N VAL A 29 1.87 -0.62 19.21
CA VAL A 29 0.70 0.00 18.58
C VAL A 29 0.78 1.54 18.63
N ARG A 30 1.23 2.13 19.74
CA ARG A 30 1.43 3.59 19.84
C ARG A 30 2.49 4.09 18.85
N ILE A 31 3.61 3.39 18.72
CA ILE A 31 4.69 3.75 17.80
C ILE A 31 4.18 3.69 16.35
N PHE A 32 3.50 2.61 15.99
CA PHE A 32 2.89 2.44 14.68
C PHE A 32 1.95 3.60 14.33
N LEU A 33 1.00 3.93 15.22
CA LEU A 33 0.04 5.01 14.97
C LEU A 33 0.71 6.38 14.87
N LYS A 34 1.74 6.66 15.69
CA LYS A 34 2.52 7.89 15.57
C LYS A 34 3.25 7.98 14.22
N ARG A 35 3.78 6.86 13.72
CA ARG A 35 4.46 6.84 12.43
C ARG A 35 3.48 7.13 11.29
N VAL A 36 2.28 6.54 11.32
CA VAL A 36 1.21 6.84 10.35
C VAL A 36 0.85 8.32 10.35
N VAL A 37 0.68 8.93 11.53
CA VAL A 37 0.35 10.35 11.65
C VAL A 37 1.48 11.23 11.12
N ASN A 38 2.74 10.92 11.44
CA ASN A 38 3.86 11.76 11.03
C ASN A 38 4.16 11.67 9.53
N ASP A 39 4.09 10.47 8.96
CA ASP A 39 4.47 10.24 7.57
C ASP A 39 3.30 10.40 6.60
N GLN A 40 2.07 10.46 7.11
CA GLN A 40 0.83 10.40 6.30
C GLN A 40 0.84 9.18 5.35
N ALA A 41 1.49 8.10 5.76
CA ALA A 41 1.70 6.90 4.97
C ALA A 41 1.68 5.66 5.86
N PHE A 42 1.42 4.51 5.25
CA PHE A 42 1.51 3.23 5.95
C PHE A 42 3.00 2.88 6.15
N PRO A 43 3.47 2.59 7.37
CA PRO A 43 4.89 2.47 7.69
C PRO A 43 5.53 1.13 7.30
N LEU A 44 4.86 0.37 6.42
CA LEU A 44 5.37 -0.86 5.82
C LEU A 44 5.22 -0.73 4.31
N GLU A 45 6.21 -1.21 3.55
CA GLU A 45 6.09 -1.30 2.10
C GLU A 45 4.96 -2.27 1.72
N LEU A 46 3.93 -1.75 1.05
CA LEU A 46 2.86 -2.56 0.49
C LEU A 46 3.37 -3.17 -0.83
N LYS A 47 3.97 -4.36 -0.74
CA LYS A 47 4.74 -4.98 -1.84
C LYS A 47 3.90 -5.61 -2.94
N VAL A 48 2.64 -5.98 -2.67
CA VAL A 48 1.80 -6.72 -3.63
C VAL A 48 0.63 -5.83 -4.05
N PRO A 49 0.64 -5.30 -5.29
CA PRO A 49 -0.52 -4.58 -5.83
C PRO A 49 -1.74 -5.49 -5.83
N ASN A 50 -2.93 -4.95 -5.61
CA ASN A 50 -4.16 -5.74 -5.62
C ASN A 50 -4.48 -6.27 -7.04
N ALA A 51 -5.52 -7.10 -7.17
CA ALA A 51 -5.86 -7.73 -8.45
C ALA A 51 -6.16 -6.70 -9.57
N GLU A 52 -6.89 -5.63 -9.23
CA GLU A 52 -7.24 -4.55 -10.14
C GLU A 52 -5.99 -3.78 -10.61
N THR A 53 -5.11 -3.39 -9.69
CA THR A 53 -3.85 -2.72 -10.03
C THR A 53 -2.97 -3.61 -10.89
N ARG A 54 -2.91 -4.92 -10.62
CA ARG A 54 -2.17 -5.86 -11.48
C ARG A 54 -2.77 -5.93 -12.90
N ALA A 55 -4.09 -5.99 -13.03
CA ALA A 55 -4.75 -6.00 -14.34
C ALA A 55 -4.46 -4.71 -15.13
N ALA A 56 -4.58 -3.54 -14.49
CA ALA A 56 -4.25 -2.27 -15.11
C ALA A 56 -2.77 -2.18 -15.55
N MET A 57 -1.84 -2.73 -14.75
CA MET A 57 -0.42 -2.80 -15.12
C MET A 57 -0.18 -3.69 -16.35
N GLU A 58 -0.87 -4.83 -16.46
CA GLU A 58 -0.77 -5.70 -17.65
C GLU A 58 -1.36 -5.05 -18.89
N GLU A 59 -2.51 -4.38 -18.77
CA GLU A 59 -3.12 -3.60 -19.85
C GLU A 59 -2.17 -2.52 -20.34
N ALA A 60 -1.61 -1.71 -19.42
CA ALA A 60 -0.64 -0.68 -19.76
C ALA A 60 0.59 -1.25 -20.49
N ARG A 61 1.10 -2.42 -20.06
CA ARG A 61 2.22 -3.11 -20.73
C ARG A 61 1.85 -3.55 -22.14
N ALA A 62 0.64 -4.05 -22.35
CA ALA A 62 0.14 -4.43 -23.67
C ALA A 62 0.01 -3.21 -24.61
N MET A 63 -0.55 -2.10 -24.12
CA MET A 63 -0.68 -0.84 -24.88
C MET A 63 0.69 -0.26 -25.26
N MET A 64 1.67 -0.31 -24.34
CA MET A 64 3.05 0.10 -24.63
C MET A 64 3.68 -0.76 -25.73
N LYS A 65 3.51 -2.09 -25.66
CA LYS A 65 4.01 -3.03 -26.68
C LYS A 65 3.37 -2.77 -28.06
N ALA A 66 2.07 -2.45 -28.07
CA ALA A 66 1.33 -2.10 -29.28
C ALA A 66 1.66 -0.68 -29.81
N ARG A 67 2.47 0.11 -29.09
CA ARG A 67 2.75 1.53 -29.38
C ARG A 67 1.50 2.42 -29.46
N GLN A 68 0.40 2.01 -28.83
CA GLN A 68 -0.90 2.72 -28.86
C GLN A 68 -1.00 3.84 -27.81
N ALA A 69 -0.03 3.96 -26.91
CA ALA A 69 -0.02 4.95 -25.83
C ALA A 69 1.06 6.03 -26.03
N ARG A 70 1.25 6.51 -27.27
CA ARG A 70 2.20 7.59 -27.59
C ARG A 70 1.44 8.83 -28.02
N PHE A 71 1.78 9.97 -27.43
CA PHE A 71 1.18 11.26 -27.72
C PHE A 71 2.29 12.25 -28.10
N GLU A 72 2.00 13.15 -29.05
CA GLU A 72 2.97 14.11 -29.56
C GLU A 72 3.11 15.35 -28.66
N SER A 73 2.14 15.58 -27.76
CA SER A 73 2.12 16.68 -26.81
C SER A 73 1.41 16.29 -25.51
N THR A 74 1.60 17.09 -24.46
CA THR A 74 0.84 16.98 -23.21
C THR A 74 -0.65 17.16 -23.43
N ASP A 75 -1.04 18.09 -24.30
CA ASP A 75 -2.45 18.38 -24.58
C ASP A 75 -3.13 17.18 -25.25
N ALA A 76 -2.46 16.53 -26.21
CA ALA A 76 -2.96 15.32 -26.87
C ALA A 76 -3.12 14.14 -25.88
N LEU A 77 -2.29 14.06 -24.84
CA LEU A 77 -2.43 13.08 -23.77
C LEU A 77 -3.68 13.37 -22.90
N PHE A 78 -3.85 14.61 -22.45
CA PHE A 78 -4.99 14.99 -21.60
C PHE A 78 -6.32 14.82 -22.34
N ASP A 79 -6.41 15.24 -23.60
CA ASP A 79 -7.58 15.04 -24.45
C ASP A 79 -8.00 13.56 -24.57
N ALA A 80 -7.01 12.65 -24.65
CA ALA A 80 -7.27 11.22 -24.74
C ALA A 80 -7.75 10.62 -23.41
N LEU A 81 -7.21 11.07 -22.29
CA LEU A 81 -7.62 10.64 -20.95
C LEU A 81 -9.03 11.13 -20.60
N GLU A 82 -9.37 12.35 -20.98
CA GLU A 82 -10.71 12.91 -20.75
C GLU A 82 -11.79 12.25 -21.60
N LYS A 83 -11.46 11.86 -22.85
CA LYS A 83 -12.38 11.10 -23.72
C LYS A 83 -12.58 9.64 -23.31
N ALA A 84 -11.66 9.07 -22.55
CA ALA A 84 -11.70 7.68 -22.10
C ALA A 84 -12.48 7.47 -20.79
N ARG A 85 -12.98 8.55 -20.17
CA ARG A 85 -13.77 8.54 -18.94
C ARG A 85 -15.28 8.59 -19.23
#